data_AF-A0A5J9UKI2-F1
#
_entry.id   AF-A0A5J9UKI2-F1
#
_cell.length_a   1.000
_cell.length_b   1.000
_cell.length_c   1.000
_cell.angle_alpha   90.00
_cell.angle_beta   90.00
_cell.angle_gamma   90.00
#
_symmetry.space_group_name_H-M   'P 1'
#
loop_
_entity.id
_entity.type
_entity.pdbx_description
1 polymer ?
#
loop_
_entity_poly.entity_id
_entity_poly.type
_entity_poly.pdbx_seq_one_letter_code
_entity_poly.pdbx_strand_id
1 'polypeptide(L)'
;MGIKLEASQKLQFSAMNLVKGPLFAKLSLEPLSLDAAICCWLVNMAAFEMYVETGWDHDCSVNSYLGMLSLLMNREGDVCELRAKGILYGLSSDRQTLEFFNDLAPDLVPGQAYLRLIADLAEYRQKRRVWIAIYRLLYKNAKTIAKLPRQKNFSVSVLRPSKSVEVSGVVG
;
A
#
# COMPACT_ATOMS: atom_id res chain seq x y z
N MET A 1 0.18 1.52 -9.67
CA MET A 1 0.43 1.86 -8.25
C MET A 1 0.92 0.59 -7.59
N GLY A 2 2.22 0.47 -7.32
CA GLY A 2 2.83 -0.84 -7.10
C GLY A 2 2.89 -1.27 -5.64
N ILE A 3 2.46 -2.51 -5.39
CA ILE A 3 3.00 -3.33 -4.32
C ILE A 3 4.04 -4.21 -5.00
N LYS A 4 5.28 -4.24 -4.49
CA LYS A 4 6.31 -5.12 -4.99
C LYS A 4 6.25 -6.41 -4.21
N LEU A 5 6.04 -7.52 -4.91
CA LEU A 5 6.09 -8.86 -4.34
C LEU A 5 7.55 -9.32 -4.30
N GLU A 6 7.98 -9.83 -3.15
CA GLU A 6 9.31 -10.40 -2.93
C GLU A 6 9.18 -11.73 -2.19
N ALA A 7 10.07 -12.68 -2.49
CA ALA A 7 10.14 -13.93 -1.74
C ALA A 7 10.81 -13.68 -0.38
N SER A 8 10.25 -14.24 0.69
CA SER A 8 10.83 -14.23 2.03
C SER A 8 12.02 -15.20 2.10
N GLN A 9 12.93 -14.94 3.03
CA GLN A 9 14.08 -15.81 3.32
C GLN A 9 13.81 -16.73 4.54
N LYS A 10 12.59 -16.71 5.07
CA LYS A 10 12.22 -17.33 6.35
C LYS A 10 11.21 -18.45 6.14
N LEU A 11 11.64 -19.70 6.29
CA LEU A 11 10.86 -20.95 6.15
C LEU A 11 9.69 -21.10 7.15
N GLN A 12 8.80 -20.12 7.23
CA GLN A 12 7.62 -20.09 8.10
C GLN A 12 6.48 -19.33 7.42
N PHE A 13 5.28 -19.91 7.38
CA PHE A 13 4.09 -19.27 6.82
C PHE A 13 3.69 -17.99 7.57
N SER A 14 4.01 -17.90 8.86
CA SER A 14 3.82 -16.68 9.67
C SER A 14 4.76 -15.53 9.29
N ALA A 15 5.79 -15.76 8.46
CA ALA A 15 6.79 -14.76 8.09
C ALA A 15 6.34 -13.79 6.98
N MET A 16 5.04 -13.69 6.72
CA MET A 16 4.49 -12.69 5.80
C MET A 16 4.65 -11.28 6.38
N ASN A 17 5.09 -10.32 5.57
CA ASN A 17 5.34 -8.97 6.05
C ASN A 17 5.06 -7.92 4.96
N LEU A 18 4.55 -6.76 5.38
CA LEU A 18 4.35 -5.60 4.52
C LEU A 18 5.22 -4.44 5.00
N VAL A 19 6.23 -4.08 4.21
CA VAL A 19 7.09 -2.92 4.46
C VAL A 19 6.62 -1.75 3.59
N LYS A 20 6.07 -0.71 4.23
CA LYS A 20 5.56 0.50 3.58
C LYS A 20 6.73 1.44 3.21
N GLY A 21 7.03 1.61 1.92
CA GLY A 21 8.08 2.51 1.42
C GLY A 21 7.54 3.84 0.86
N PRO A 22 8.43 4.82 0.55
CA PRO A 22 8.04 6.15 0.08
C PRO A 22 7.46 6.16 -1.33
N LEU A 23 7.77 5.17 -2.17
CA LEU A 23 7.22 5.02 -3.54
C LEU A 23 6.38 3.75 -3.74
N PHE A 24 6.81 2.64 -3.14
CA PHE A 24 6.16 1.34 -3.25
C PHE A 24 6.09 0.67 -1.87
N ALA A 25 5.07 -0.15 -1.65
CA ALA A 25 5.07 -1.10 -0.53
C ALA A 25 5.71 -2.41 -0.99
N LYS A 26 6.40 -3.10 -0.11
CA LYS A 26 6.95 -4.43 -0.36
C LYS A 26 6.16 -5.45 0.45
N LEU A 27 5.61 -6.46 -0.21
CA LEU A 27 4.98 -7.60 0.43
C LEU A 27 5.89 -8.81 0.26
N SER A 28 6.40 -9.33 1.37
CA SER A 28 7.24 -10.53 1.38
C SER A 28 6.40 -11.75 1.76
N LEU A 29 6.48 -12.80 0.96
CA LEU A 29 5.78 -14.07 1.16
C LEU A 29 6.77 -15.23 1.09
N GLU A 30 6.58 -16.26 1.90
CA GLU A 30 7.42 -17.45 1.81
C GLU A 30 7.27 -18.14 0.45
N PRO A 31 8.36 -18.64 -0.17
CA PRO A 31 8.23 -19.39 -1.40
C PRO A 31 7.56 -20.75 -1.17
N LEU A 32 6.69 -21.15 -2.09
CA LEU A 32 5.95 -22.40 -2.03
C LEU A 32 6.15 -23.21 -3.30
N SER A 33 6.64 -24.43 -3.16
CA SER A 33 6.70 -25.41 -4.24
C SER A 33 5.45 -26.27 -4.21
N LEU A 34 4.66 -26.26 -5.29
CA LEU A 34 3.43 -27.03 -5.39
C LEU A 34 3.66 -28.32 -6.18
N ASP A 35 3.43 -29.43 -5.50
CA ASP A 35 3.21 -30.74 -6.07
C ASP A 35 1.94 -31.36 -5.45
N ALA A 36 1.52 -32.52 -5.95
CA ALA A 36 0.30 -33.16 -5.47
C ALA A 36 0.34 -33.49 -3.96
N ALA A 37 1.51 -33.87 -3.42
CA ALA A 37 1.64 -34.21 -2.01
C ALA A 37 1.56 -32.96 -1.12
N ILE A 38 2.23 -31.88 -1.52
CA ILE A 38 2.22 -30.60 -0.82
C ILE A 38 0.81 -30.00 -0.84
N CYS A 39 0.08 -30.06 -1.96
CA CYS A 39 -1.31 -29.63 -1.99
C CYS A 39 -2.16 -30.38 -0.95
N CYS A 40 -2.05 -31.71 -0.87
CA CYS A 40 -2.75 -32.50 0.14
C CYS A 40 -2.34 -32.11 1.57
N TRP A 41 -1.05 -31.89 1.82
CA TRP A 41 -0.57 -31.46 3.13
C TRP A 41 -1.08 -30.07 3.51
N LEU A 42 -1.12 -29.12 2.59
CA LEU A 42 -1.63 -27.78 2.85
C LEU A 42 -3.11 -27.81 3.22
N VAL A 43 -3.92 -28.59 2.51
CA VAL A 43 -5.35 -28.75 2.83
C VAL A 43 -5.52 -29.38 4.21
N ASN A 44 -4.78 -30.45 4.51
CA ASN A 44 -4.85 -31.10 5.82
C ASN A 44 -4.36 -30.19 6.96
N MET A 45 -3.31 -29.40 6.73
CA MET A 45 -2.80 -28.45 7.72
C MET A 45 -3.77 -27.29 7.95
N ALA A 46 -4.39 -26.77 6.89
CA ALA A 46 -5.41 -25.74 7.01
C ALA A 46 -6.63 -26.25 7.80
N ALA A 47 -7.10 -27.46 7.50
CA ALA A 47 -8.19 -28.11 8.23
C ALA A 47 -7.80 -28.44 9.68
N PHE A 48 -6.54 -28.81 9.93
CA PHE A 48 -6.02 -29.07 11.27
C PHE A 48 -5.97 -27.79 12.12
N GLU A 49 -5.50 -26.66 11.56
CA GLU A 49 -5.60 -25.35 12.20
C GLU A 49 -7.07 -25.05 12.56
N MET A 50 -8.00 -25.20 11.62
CA MET A 50 -9.43 -24.97 11.90
C MET A 50 -10.00 -25.85 13.03
N TYR A 51 -9.53 -27.10 13.15
CA TYR A 51 -10.02 -28.05 14.15
C TYR A 51 -9.42 -27.82 15.54
N VAL A 52 -8.11 -27.57 15.62
CA VAL A 52 -7.39 -27.44 16.89
C VAL A 52 -7.56 -26.05 17.50
N GLU A 53 -7.72 -25.04 16.66
CA GLU A 53 -7.66 -23.63 17.05
C GLU A 53 -9.04 -23.17 17.54
N THR A 54 -9.33 -23.53 18.80
CA THR A 54 -10.63 -23.34 19.48
C THR A 54 -10.82 -21.94 20.09
N GLY A 55 -10.12 -20.91 19.59
CA GLY A 55 -10.20 -19.54 20.13
C GLY A 55 -9.69 -18.48 19.17
N TRP A 56 -10.12 -17.23 19.38
CA TRP A 56 -9.87 -16.08 18.49
C TRP A 56 -8.44 -15.51 18.61
N ASP A 57 -7.57 -16.15 19.40
CA ASP A 57 -6.29 -15.60 19.83
C ASP A 57 -5.06 -16.32 19.25
N HIS A 58 -5.24 -17.20 18.26
CA HIS A 58 -4.11 -17.88 17.64
C HIS A 58 -3.97 -17.58 16.14
N ASP A 59 -2.71 -17.54 15.74
CA ASP A 59 -2.27 -17.24 14.38
C ASP A 59 -2.49 -18.50 13.53
N CYS A 60 -3.67 -18.66 12.91
CA CYS A 60 -3.90 -19.65 11.83
C CYS A 60 -2.99 -19.31 10.64
N SER A 61 -1.72 -19.68 10.75
CA SER A 61 -0.64 -19.16 9.92
C SER A 61 -0.69 -19.76 8.51
N VAL A 62 -1.04 -21.04 8.41
CA VAL A 62 -1.24 -21.75 7.14
C VAL A 62 -2.45 -21.16 6.44
N ASN A 63 -3.59 -21.06 7.12
CA ASN A 63 -4.79 -20.44 6.55
C ASN A 63 -4.54 -18.99 6.13
N SER A 64 -3.85 -18.21 6.96
CA SER A 64 -3.52 -16.82 6.65
C SER A 64 -2.65 -16.70 5.40
N TYR A 65 -1.65 -17.57 5.27
CA TYR A 65 -0.75 -17.59 4.14
C TYR A 65 -1.44 -18.02 2.86
N LEU A 66 -2.23 -19.10 2.91
CA LEU A 66 -3.03 -19.57 1.78
C LEU A 66 -4.05 -18.51 1.36
N GLY A 67 -4.70 -17.84 2.31
CA GLY A 67 -5.64 -16.75 2.04
C GLY A 67 -4.97 -15.56 1.35
N MET A 68 -3.75 -15.20 1.78
CA MET A 68 -2.97 -14.16 1.09
C MET A 68 -2.61 -14.56 -0.34
N LEU A 69 -2.23 -15.81 -0.58
CA LEU A 69 -1.94 -16.32 -1.93
C LEU A 69 -3.19 -16.30 -2.81
N SER A 70 -4.33 -16.80 -2.33
CA SER A 70 -5.61 -16.75 -3.04
C SER A 70 -5.99 -15.32 -3.40
N LEU A 71 -5.80 -14.35 -2.50
CA LEU A 71 -6.10 -12.95 -2.79
C LEU A 71 -5.23 -12.35 -3.90
N LEU A 72 -4.00 -12.83 -4.06
CA LEU A 72 -3.08 -12.36 -5.09
C LEU A 72 -3.32 -13.02 -6.45
N MET A 73 -4.09 -14.11 -6.51
CA MET A 73 -4.32 -14.91 -7.72
C MET A 73 -5.78 -14.80 -8.19
N ASN A 74 -6.10 -13.80 -9.01
CA ASN A 74 -7.46 -13.65 -9.55
C ASN A 74 -7.60 -14.22 -10.97
N ARG A 75 -6.48 -14.42 -11.66
CA ARG A 75 -6.40 -14.98 -13.03
C ARG A 75 -5.07 -15.70 -13.20
N GLU A 76 -4.96 -16.52 -14.26
CA GLU A 76 -3.75 -17.31 -14.54
C GLU A 76 -2.50 -16.43 -14.68
N GLY A 77 -2.65 -15.22 -15.26
CA GLY A 77 -1.55 -14.26 -15.39
C GLY A 77 -0.96 -13.80 -14.04
N ASP A 78 -1.76 -13.81 -12.97
CA ASP A 78 -1.27 -13.44 -11.63
C ASP A 78 -0.45 -14.59 -11.02
N VAL A 79 -0.82 -15.84 -11.30
CA VAL A 79 -0.01 -17.03 -10.95
C VAL A 79 1.34 -17.01 -11.66
N CYS A 80 1.32 -16.69 -12.95
CA CYS A 80 2.53 -16.52 -13.76
C CYS A 80 3.44 -15.42 -13.17
N GLU A 81 2.87 -14.29 -12.74
CA GLU A 81 3.63 -13.23 -12.07
C GLU A 81 4.24 -13.72 -10.74
N LEU A 82 3.49 -14.44 -9.92
CA LEU A 82 4.01 -14.99 -8.65
C LEU A 82 5.16 -15.99 -8.86
N ARG A 83 5.09 -16.81 -9.91
CA ARG A 83 6.21 -17.68 -10.31
C ARG A 83 7.41 -16.90 -10.77
N ALA A 84 7.21 -15.86 -11.59
CA ALA A 84 8.29 -14.97 -12.03
C ALA A 84 8.96 -14.22 -10.87
N LYS A 85 8.25 -14.03 -9.74
CA LYS A 85 8.80 -13.47 -8.50
C LYS A 85 9.43 -14.51 -7.56
N GLY A 86 9.41 -15.78 -7.93
CA GLY A 86 9.95 -16.87 -7.12
C GLY A 86 9.16 -17.13 -5.84
N ILE A 87 7.88 -16.75 -5.82
CA ILE A 87 6.97 -17.04 -4.69
C ILE A 87 6.30 -18.40 -4.89
N LEU A 88 6.00 -18.75 -6.15
CA LEU A 88 5.49 -20.08 -6.48
C LEU A 88 6.48 -20.86 -7.35
N TYR A 89 6.60 -22.14 -7.04
CA TYR A 89 7.29 -23.15 -7.84
C TYR A 89 6.37 -24.36 -8.02
N GLY A 90 6.74 -25.27 -8.94
CA GLY A 90 5.99 -26.51 -9.15
C GLY A 90 5.75 -26.84 -10.62
N LEU A 91 5.37 -28.08 -10.88
CA LEU A 91 5.15 -28.61 -12.25
C LEU A 91 3.71 -28.45 -12.75
N SER A 92 2.78 -28.11 -11.86
CA SER A 92 1.38 -27.86 -12.22
C SER A 92 1.26 -26.64 -13.12
N SER A 93 0.28 -26.64 -14.03
CA SER A 93 0.02 -25.47 -14.88
C SER A 93 -0.48 -24.28 -14.04
N ASP A 94 -0.35 -23.07 -14.58
CA ASP A 94 -0.87 -21.85 -13.93
C ASP A 94 -2.38 -21.95 -13.69
N ARG A 95 -3.10 -22.54 -14.66
CA ARG A 95 -4.52 -22.84 -14.56
C ARG A 95 -4.85 -23.79 -13.41
N GLN A 96 -4.18 -24.93 -13.33
CA GLN A 96 -4.41 -25.91 -12.25
C GLN A 96 -4.09 -25.32 -10.87
N THR A 97 -3.03 -24.51 -10.80
CA THR A 97 -2.66 -23.81 -9.57
C THR A 97 -3.76 -22.83 -9.15
N LEU A 98 -4.29 -22.05 -10.10
CA LEU A 98 -5.38 -21.13 -9.85
C LEU A 98 -6.67 -21.84 -9.42
N GLU A 99 -7.04 -22.92 -10.12
CA GLU A 99 -8.21 -23.74 -9.79
C GLU A 99 -8.10 -24.28 -8.35
N PHE A 100 -6.95 -24.83 -7.96
CA PHE A 100 -6.70 -25.27 -6.59
C PHE A 100 -6.94 -24.17 -5.54
N PHE A 101 -6.38 -22.98 -5.73
CA PHE A 101 -6.55 -21.88 -4.78
C PHE A 101 -7.97 -21.30 -4.79
N ASN A 102 -8.65 -21.31 -5.93
CA ASN A 102 -10.05 -20.89 -6.03
C ASN A 102 -10.99 -21.86 -5.30
N ASP A 103 -10.73 -23.16 -5.40
CA ASP A 103 -11.50 -24.19 -4.70
C ASP A 103 -11.22 -24.17 -3.19
N LEU A 104 -9.98 -23.86 -2.80
CA LEU A 104 -9.58 -23.81 -1.39
C LEU A 104 -10.05 -22.53 -0.68
N ALA A 105 -10.04 -21.38 -1.37
CA ALA A 105 -10.27 -20.06 -0.75
C ALA A 105 -11.57 -19.92 0.08
N PRO A 106 -12.73 -20.47 -0.34
CA PRO A 106 -13.98 -20.36 0.42
C PRO A 106 -13.93 -21.03 1.80
N ASP A 107 -13.08 -22.05 1.95
CA ASP A 107 -12.98 -22.85 3.18
C ASP A 107 -11.92 -22.32 4.15
N LEU A 108 -11.09 -21.36 3.73
CA LEU A 108 -10.03 -20.80 4.56
C LEU A 108 -10.58 -19.86 5.65
N VAL A 109 -10.07 -20.02 6.87
CA VAL A 109 -10.41 -19.15 8.00
C VAL A 109 -9.39 -18.02 8.11
N PRO A 110 -9.79 -16.74 8.15
CA PRO A 110 -8.84 -15.64 8.23
C PRO A 110 -8.15 -15.59 9.60
N GLY A 111 -6.87 -15.99 9.64
CA GLY A 111 -6.03 -15.82 10.83
C GLY A 111 -5.56 -14.38 11.04
N GLN A 112 -5.02 -14.08 12.22
CA GLN A 112 -4.65 -12.71 12.60
C GLN A 112 -3.56 -12.10 11.68
N ALA A 113 -2.61 -12.90 11.20
CA ALA A 113 -1.60 -12.44 10.24
C ALA A 113 -2.23 -11.96 8.92
N TYR A 114 -3.20 -12.70 8.38
CA TYR A 114 -3.96 -12.29 7.19
C TYR A 114 -4.72 -10.98 7.45
N LEU A 115 -5.50 -10.93 8.54
CA LEU A 115 -6.30 -9.74 8.88
C LEU A 115 -5.43 -8.48 9.03
N ARG A 116 -4.29 -8.59 9.72
CA ARG A 116 -3.32 -7.50 9.87
C ARG A 116 -2.81 -7.01 8.51
N LEU A 117 -2.38 -7.92 7.63
CA LEU A 117 -1.84 -7.55 6.32
C LEU A 117 -2.88 -6.91 5.41
N ILE A 118 -4.12 -7.40 5.41
CA ILE A 118 -5.22 -6.80 4.64
C ILE A 118 -5.53 -5.39 5.15
N ALA A 119 -5.60 -5.20 6.47
CA ALA A 119 -5.79 -3.88 7.05
C ALA A 119 -4.66 -2.91 6.67
N ASP A 120 -3.40 -3.36 6.77
CA ASP A 120 -2.23 -2.58 6.40
C ASP A 120 -2.19 -2.21 4.91
N LEU A 121 -2.59 -3.15 4.05
CA LEU A 121 -2.71 -2.92 2.60
C LEU A 121 -3.82 -1.92 2.29
N ALA A 122 -4.97 -2.02 2.95
CA ALA A 122 -6.08 -1.09 2.80
C ALA A 122 -5.67 0.32 3.23
N GLU A 123 -5.04 0.44 4.41
CA GLU A 123 -4.54 1.71 4.94
C GLU A 123 -3.50 2.34 3.99
N TYR A 124 -2.55 1.54 3.49
CA TYR A 124 -1.54 1.99 2.53
C TYR A 124 -2.20 2.53 1.25
N ARG A 125 -3.19 1.80 0.70
CA ARG A 125 -3.94 2.22 -0.50
C ARG A 125 -4.69 3.53 -0.26
N GLN A 126 -5.32 3.69 0.91
CA GLN A 126 -6.04 4.92 1.26
C GLN A 126 -5.10 6.11 1.41
N LYS A 127 -4.04 5.99 2.22
CA LYS A 127 -3.03 7.06 2.40
C LYS A 127 -2.46 7.50 1.06
N ARG A 128 -2.12 6.55 0.19
CA ARG A 128 -1.62 6.85 -1.17
C ARG A 128 -2.62 7.63 -2.01
N ARG A 129 -3.89 7.22 -2.05
CA ARG A 129 -4.95 7.94 -2.78
C ARG A 129 -5.07 9.38 -2.33
N VAL A 130 -5.03 9.62 -1.02
CA VAL A 130 -5.03 10.98 -0.44
C VAL A 130 -3.81 11.77 -0.90
N TRP A 131 -2.59 11.21 -0.79
CA TRP A 131 -1.38 11.89 -1.25
C TRP A 131 -1.41 12.23 -2.74
N ILE A 132 -1.88 11.32 -3.59
CA ILE A 132 -2.02 11.57 -5.03
C ILE A 132 -3.00 12.72 -5.29
N ALA A 133 -4.11 12.79 -4.55
CA ALA A 133 -5.06 13.88 -4.66
C ALA A 133 -4.43 15.21 -4.23
N ILE A 134 -3.69 15.24 -3.12
CA ILE A 134 -2.95 16.43 -2.65
C ILE A 134 -1.93 16.88 -3.70
N TYR A 135 -1.08 15.98 -4.19
CA TYR A 135 -0.10 16.29 -5.23
C TYR A 135 -0.76 16.83 -6.51
N ARG A 136 -1.89 16.24 -6.91
CA ARG A 136 -2.67 16.71 -8.07
C ARG A 136 -3.20 18.12 -7.85
N LEU A 137 -3.67 18.46 -6.64
CA LEU A 137 -4.15 19.79 -6.29
C LEU A 137 -3.01 20.83 -6.29
N LEU A 138 -1.89 20.51 -5.62
CA LEU A 138 -0.70 21.38 -5.59
C LEU A 138 -0.14 21.63 -6.98
N TYR A 139 0.00 20.59 -7.80
CA TYR A 139 0.53 20.72 -9.17
C TYR A 139 -0.39 21.56 -10.08
N LYS A 140 -1.71 21.42 -9.95
CA LYS A 140 -2.68 22.27 -10.67
C LYS A 140 -2.55 23.73 -10.25
N ASN A 141 -2.51 24.01 -8.96
CA ASN A 141 -2.44 25.38 -8.44
C ASN A 141 -1.08 26.05 -8.70
N ALA A 142 0.02 25.29 -8.66
CA ALA A 142 1.36 25.80 -8.98
C ALA A 142 1.44 26.32 -10.43
N LYS A 143 0.80 25.64 -11.38
CA LYS A 143 0.70 26.13 -12.77
C LYS A 143 -0.13 27.41 -12.89
N THR A 144 -1.14 27.58 -12.05
CA THR A 144 -1.95 28.81 -12.01
C THR A 144 -1.15 29.97 -11.43
N ILE A 145 -0.39 29.74 -10.35
CA ILE A 145 0.46 30.76 -9.71
C ILE A 145 1.64 31.15 -10.61
N ALA A 146 2.26 30.20 -11.31
CA ALA A 146 3.34 30.48 -12.25
C ALA A 146 2.91 31.36 -13.46
N LYS A 147 1.60 31.45 -13.73
CA LYS A 147 1.03 32.30 -14.79
C LYS A 147 0.68 33.71 -14.31
N LEU A 148 0.76 34.01 -13.02
CA LEU A 148 0.54 35.37 -12.53
C LEU A 148 1.76 36.24 -12.87
N PRO A 149 1.58 37.36 -13.61
CA PRO A 149 2.68 38.28 -13.85
C PRO A 149 3.18 38.82 -12.51
N ARG A 150 4.48 38.67 -12.24
CA ARG A 150 5.13 39.25 -11.06
C ARG A 150 4.95 40.77 -11.11
N GLN A 151 4.01 41.29 -10.35
CA GLN A 151 3.77 42.74 -10.25
C GLN A 151 5.01 43.35 -9.57
N LYS A 152 5.79 44.15 -10.31
CA LYS A 152 6.94 44.88 -9.77
C LYS A 152 6.43 46.00 -8.84
N ASN A 153 6.85 45.91 -7.58
CA ASN A 153 6.97 46.93 -6.53
C ASN A 153 6.24 48.27 -6.74
N PHE A 154 5.21 48.49 -5.93
CA PHE A 154 4.57 49.77 -5.69
C PHE A 154 5.56 50.71 -4.98
N SER A 155 5.99 51.79 -5.65
CA SER A 155 6.84 52.82 -5.04
C SER A 155 5.96 53.83 -4.30
N VAL A 156 6.06 53.88 -2.97
CA VAL A 156 5.39 54.91 -2.16
C VAL A 156 6.29 56.15 -2.13
N SER A 157 5.92 57.17 -2.91
CA SER A 157 6.53 58.50 -2.84
C SER A 157 5.93 59.28 -1.67
N VAL A 158 6.73 59.49 -0.61
CA VAL A 158 6.39 60.29 0.56
C VAL A 158 6.34 61.78 0.19
N LEU A 159 5.20 62.42 0.48
CA LEU A 159 4.93 63.85 0.30
C LEU A 159 5.88 64.72 1.15
N ARG A 160 6.56 65.69 0.53
CA ARG A 160 7.22 66.82 1.23
C ARG A 160 6.15 67.82 1.68
N PRO A 161 6.17 68.35 2.91
CA PRO A 161 5.30 69.44 3.29
C PRO A 161 5.87 70.79 2.82
N SER A 162 4.98 71.61 2.27
CA SER A 162 5.18 73.01 1.89
C SER A 162 5.42 73.87 3.14
N LYS A 163 6.41 74.76 3.09
CA LYS A 163 6.52 75.87 4.06
C LYS A 163 5.48 76.92 3.67
N SER A 164 4.54 77.20 4.57
CA SER A 164 3.74 78.42 4.52
C SER A 164 4.11 79.28 5.72
N VAL A 165 4.60 80.48 5.41
CA VAL A 165 4.84 81.60 6.31
C VAL A 165 3.49 82.16 6.73
N GLU A 166 3.32 82.46 8.02
CA GLU A 166 2.40 83.52 8.43
C GLU A 166 2.88 84.21 9.71
N VAL A 167 2.73 85.53 9.69
CA VAL A 167 3.28 86.55 10.57
C VAL A 167 2.13 87.07 11.44
N SER A 168 2.32 87.27 12.76
CA SER A 168 1.64 88.37 13.50
C SER A 168 2.11 88.55 14.96
N GLY A 169 2.19 89.83 15.38
CA GLY A 169 2.16 90.32 16.78
C GLY A 169 3.52 90.81 17.31
N VAL A 170 3.93 92.09 17.24
CA VAL A 170 3.39 93.38 17.77
C VAL A 170 3.52 93.53 19.30
N VAL A 171 4.55 94.30 19.68
CA VAL A 171 4.65 95.36 20.72
C VAL A 171 4.64 94.96 22.20
N GLY A 172 5.68 95.47 22.90
CA GLY A 172 5.82 95.55 24.35
C GLY A 172 7.27 95.78 24.74
#